data_AF-A0A7Y4XYV1-F1
#
_entry.id   AF-A0A7Y4XYV1-F1
#
_cell.length_a   1.000
_cell.length_b   1.000
_cell.length_c   1.000
_cell.angle_alpha   90.00
_cell.angle_beta   90.00
_cell.angle_gamma   90.00
#
_symmetry.space_group_name_H-M   'P 1'
#
loop_
_entity.id
_entity.type
_entity.pdbx_description
1 polymer ?
#
loop_
_entity_poly.entity_id
_entity_poly.type
_entity_poly.pdbx_seq_one_letter_code
_entity_poly.pdbx_strand_id
1 'polypeptide(L)'
;MSDFSNSIPQTYVAWRHCITVDCGIPLTFDFVNARIAVLTYEKNDFSTNARLTRGEAQTNPGENETSTPSYLLLNLGAQYRISRLGDADILLFANGKNMLNENIRNATSYLRNFAPNPGRSAEVGIRMSY
;
A
#
# COMPACT_ATOMS: atom_id res chain seq x y z
N MET A 1 19.52 -14.70 28.30
CA MET A 1 18.54 -14.92 27.21
C MET A 1 17.31 -14.15 27.59
N SER A 2 17.08 -13.00 26.95
CA SER A 2 15.89 -12.17 27.18
C SER A 2 14.67 -12.89 26.61
N ASP A 3 13.64 -12.98 27.44
CA ASP A 3 12.39 -13.67 27.17
C ASP A 3 11.53 -12.86 26.19
N PHE A 4 11.48 -13.29 24.94
CA PHE A 4 10.67 -12.65 23.88
C PHE A 4 9.16 -12.78 24.11
N SER A 5 8.71 -13.59 25.07
CA SER A 5 7.29 -13.84 25.34
C SER A 5 6.55 -12.63 25.90
N ASN A 6 7.25 -11.65 26.50
CA ASN A 6 6.63 -10.57 27.25
C ASN A 6 6.42 -9.26 26.46
N SER A 7 6.97 -9.17 25.24
CA SER A 7 6.91 -7.96 24.41
C SER A 7 5.87 -8.03 23.28
N ILE A 8 5.36 -9.23 22.96
CA ILE A 8 4.38 -9.42 21.89
C ILE A 8 3.00 -9.68 22.53
N PRO A 9 1.98 -8.85 22.24
CA PRO A 9 0.67 -8.99 22.83
C PRO A 9 0.02 -10.33 22.47
N GLN A 10 -0.36 -11.11 23.49
CA GLN A 10 -0.97 -12.44 23.34
C GLN A 10 -2.50 -12.42 23.26
N THR A 11 -3.12 -11.25 23.48
CA THR A 11 -4.58 -11.08 23.44
C THR A 11 -4.95 -9.87 22.60
N TYR A 12 -6.19 -9.86 22.09
CA TYR A 12 -6.72 -8.71 21.36
C TYR A 12 -6.67 -7.41 22.19
N VAL A 13 -6.95 -7.49 23.49
CA VAL A 13 -6.94 -6.32 24.38
C VAL A 13 -5.53 -5.76 24.54
N ALA A 14 -4.54 -6.63 24.78
CA ALA A 14 -3.14 -6.24 24.85
C ALA A 14 -2.63 -5.67 23.51
N TRP A 15 -3.07 -6.26 22.39
CA TRP A 15 -2.73 -5.78 21.04
C TRP A 15 -3.32 -4.39 20.79
N ARG A 16 -4.58 -4.17 21.16
CA ARG A 16 -5.24 -2.87 21.01
C ARG A 16 -4.60 -1.79 21.90
N HIS A 17 -4.23 -2.12 23.13
CA HIS A 17 -3.50 -1.21 24.02
C HIS A 17 -2.15 -0.82 23.41
N CYS A 18 -1.38 -1.80 22.93
CA CYS A 18 -0.09 -1.58 22.27
C CYS A 18 -0.20 -0.58 21.11
N ILE A 19 -1.23 -0.70 20.27
CA ILE A 19 -1.38 0.20 19.12
C ILE A 19 -1.90 1.58 19.53
N THR A 20 -2.96 1.63 20.35
CA THR A 20 -3.69 2.88 20.60
C THR A 20 -3.12 3.73 21.74
N VAL A 21 -2.47 3.10 22.72
CA VAL A 21 -1.89 3.77 23.89
C VAL A 21 -0.38 3.87 23.73
N ASP A 22 0.31 2.73 23.59
CA ASP A 22 1.78 2.72 23.59
C ASP A 22 2.34 3.29 22.28
N CYS A 23 1.78 2.88 21.14
CA CYS A 23 2.19 3.41 19.84
C CYS A 23 1.50 4.74 19.47
N GLY A 24 0.42 5.11 20.18
CA GLY A 24 -0.32 6.35 19.93
C GLY A 24 -0.98 6.41 18.54
N ILE A 25 -1.34 5.28 17.95
CA ILE A 25 -1.96 5.20 16.61
C ILE A 25 -3.49 5.03 16.77
N PRO A 26 -4.30 6.06 16.42
CA PRO A 26 -5.74 5.94 16.41
C PRO A 26 -6.22 4.91 15.39
N LEU A 27 -7.10 4.00 15.81
CA LEU A 27 -7.79 3.05 14.91
C LEU A 27 -9.17 3.56 14.47
N THR A 28 -9.32 4.87 14.34
CA THR A 28 -10.59 5.49 13.91
C THR A 28 -10.73 5.47 12.40
N PHE A 29 -11.97 5.48 11.92
CA PHE A 29 -12.26 5.51 10.48
C PHE A 29 -11.65 6.74 9.79
N ASP A 30 -11.76 7.92 10.41
CA ASP A 30 -11.18 9.16 9.90
C ASP A 30 -9.66 9.09 9.82
N PHE A 31 -9.02 8.46 10.81
CA PHE A 31 -7.59 8.23 10.78
C PHE A 31 -7.23 7.37 9.56
N VAL A 32 -7.89 6.23 9.35
CA VAL A 32 -7.56 5.35 8.22
C VAL A 32 -7.81 6.04 6.86
N ASN A 33 -8.92 6.75 6.71
CA ASN A 33 -9.28 7.42 5.45
C ASN A 33 -8.35 8.57 5.08
N ALA A 34 -7.82 9.30 6.06
CA ALA A 34 -6.90 10.41 5.79
C ALA A 34 -5.58 9.95 5.14
N ARG A 35 -5.26 8.64 5.16
CA ARG A 35 -4.01 8.09 4.58
C ARG A 35 -4.17 7.56 3.17
N ILE A 36 -5.39 7.40 2.68
CA ILE A 36 -5.66 6.82 1.37
C ILE A 36 -6.61 7.74 0.62
N ALA A 37 -6.10 8.36 -0.43
CA ALA A 37 -6.93 9.09 -1.39
C ALA A 37 -7.00 8.30 -2.70
N VAL A 38 -8.21 8.03 -3.17
CA VAL A 38 -8.45 7.37 -4.45
C VAL A 38 -9.34 8.26 -5.30
N LEU A 39 -8.87 8.56 -6.50
CA LEU A 39 -9.66 9.17 -7.56
C LEU A 39 -9.88 8.11 -8.63
N THR A 40 -11.14 7.89 -9.00
CA THR A 40 -11.53 7.01 -10.10
C THR A 40 -12.37 7.82 -11.08
N TYR A 41 -12.09 7.69 -12.37
CA TYR A 41 -12.86 8.31 -13.43
C TYR A 41 -13.24 7.25 -14.46
N GLU A 42 -14.52 7.15 -14.77
CA GLU A 42 -15.06 6.19 -15.73
C GLU A 42 -15.92 6.92 -16.76
N LYS A 43 -15.65 6.64 -18.04
CA LYS A 43 -16.44 7.17 -19.16
C LYS A 43 -16.45 6.18 -20.31
N ASN A 44 -17.64 5.71 -20.67
CA ASN A 44 -17.86 4.71 -21.71
C ASN A 44 -16.95 3.49 -21.47
N ASP A 45 -16.11 3.16 -22.45
CA ASP A 45 -15.19 2.04 -22.37
C ASP A 45 -13.84 2.37 -21.69
N PHE A 46 -13.66 3.60 -21.18
CA PHE A 46 -12.42 4.04 -20.55
C PHE A 46 -12.57 4.24 -19.04
N SER A 47 -11.60 3.73 -18.28
CA SER A 47 -11.51 3.90 -16.82
C SER A 47 -10.09 4.28 -16.42
N THR A 48 -9.95 5.24 -15.51
CA THR A 48 -8.66 5.61 -14.91
C THR A 48 -8.77 5.71 -13.41
N ASN A 49 -7.65 5.45 -12.74
CA ASN A 49 -7.56 5.57 -11.30
C ASN A 49 -6.22 6.19 -10.88
N ALA A 50 -6.27 7.02 -9.86
CA ALA A 50 -5.10 7.52 -9.14
C ALA A 50 -5.26 7.20 -7.66
N ARG A 51 -4.26 6.54 -7.07
CA ARG A 51 -4.24 6.18 -5.66
C ARG A 51 -3.02 6.81 -5.01
N LEU A 52 -3.25 7.66 -4.03
CA LEU A 52 -2.23 8.20 -3.15
C LEU A 52 -2.33 7.52 -1.79
N THR A 53 -1.22 6.97 -1.31
CA THR A 53 -1.11 6.32 0.00
C THR A 53 -0.03 7.02 0.82
N ARG A 54 -0.36 7.47 2.04
CA ARG A 54 0.60 8.05 2.97
C ARG A 54 0.95 7.04 4.06
N GLY A 55 2.19 6.55 4.06
CA GLY A 55 2.76 5.76 5.15
C GLY A 55 3.34 6.69 6.21
N GLU A 56 3.04 6.44 7.47
CA GLU A 56 3.62 7.19 8.60
C GLU A 56 5.01 6.64 8.95
N ALA A 57 5.82 7.48 9.61
CA ALA A 57 7.09 7.04 10.16
C ALA A 57 6.87 6.11 11.36
N GLN A 58 7.76 5.12 11.54
CA GLN A 58 7.76 4.28 12.73
C GLN A 58 8.41 5.02 13.89
N THR A 59 7.61 5.35 14.91
CA THR A 59 8.05 6.05 16.12
C THR A 59 8.51 5.10 17.23
N ASN A 60 7.97 3.88 17.28
CA ASN A 60 8.28 2.86 18.28
C ASN A 60 8.88 1.60 17.62
N PRO A 61 10.17 1.63 17.20
CA PRO A 61 10.86 0.43 16.75
C PRO A 61 11.15 -0.52 17.92
N GLY A 62 11.14 -1.83 17.66
CA GLY A 62 11.54 -2.83 18.64
C GLY A 62 13.04 -2.75 18.98
N GLU A 63 13.46 -3.47 20.03
CA GLU A 63 14.89 -3.54 20.37
C GLU A 63 15.70 -4.09 19.19
N ASN A 64 16.78 -3.39 18.82
CA ASN A 64 17.62 -3.64 17.64
C ASN A 64 16.89 -3.53 16.27
N GLU A 65 15.75 -2.86 16.21
CA GLU A 65 15.09 -2.52 14.94
C GLU A 65 15.45 -1.12 14.44
N THR A 66 15.51 -0.98 13.11
CA THR A 66 15.74 0.31 12.46
C THR A 66 14.42 1.03 12.21
N SER A 67 14.32 2.30 12.62
CA SER A 67 13.15 3.14 12.32
C SER A 67 13.01 3.35 10.80
N THR A 68 11.77 3.42 10.35
CA THR A 68 11.41 3.65 8.94
C THR A 68 10.76 5.03 8.79
N PRO A 69 11.18 5.84 7.80
CA PRO A 69 10.59 7.15 7.58
C PRO A 69 9.19 7.06 6.95
N SER A 70 8.42 8.14 7.06
CA SER A 70 7.15 8.29 6.35
C SER A 70 7.38 8.40 4.84
N TYR A 71 6.40 7.99 4.04
CA TYR A 71 6.48 8.05 2.58
C TYR A 71 5.13 8.37 1.94
N LEU A 72 5.17 8.85 0.70
CA LEU A 72 3.99 9.05 -0.16
C LEU A 72 4.10 8.16 -1.39
N LEU A 73 3.13 7.27 -1.56
CA LEU A 73 3.08 6.36 -2.71
C LEU A 73 1.94 6.77 -3.64
N LEU A 74 2.30 7.23 -4.85
CA LEU A 74 1.34 7.48 -5.92
C LEU A 74 1.36 6.33 -6.93
N ASN A 75 0.20 5.72 -7.15
CA ASN A 75 -0.04 4.73 -8.19
C ASN A 75 -1.10 5.24 -9.15
N LEU A 76 -0.90 4.99 -10.44
CA LEU A 76 -1.80 5.37 -11.51
C LEU A 76 -2.23 4.13 -12.29
N GLY A 77 -3.45 4.13 -12.80
CA GLY A 77 -3.96 3.07 -13.66
C GLY A 77 -4.89 3.64 -14.72
N ALA A 78 -4.87 3.02 -15.89
CA ALA A 78 -5.75 3.31 -17.01
C ALA A 78 -6.15 1.99 -17.67
N GLN A 79 -7.41 1.90 -18.07
CA GLN A 79 -8.02 0.72 -18.65
C GLN A 79 -8.94 1.14 -19.79
N TYR A 80 -8.93 0.36 -20.87
CA TYR A 80 -9.80 0.57 -22.02
C TYR A 80 -10.39 -0.75 -22.47
N ARG A 81 -11.72 -0.84 -22.49
CA ARG A 81 -12.47 -2.00 -22.93
C ARG A 81 -12.75 -1.89 -24.43
N ILE A 82 -12.59 -2.98 -25.15
CA ILE A 82 -12.91 -3.07 -26.57
C ILE A 82 -14.04 -4.09 -26.68
N SER A 83 -15.27 -3.61 -26.51
CA SER A 83 -16.47 -4.43 -26.37
C SER A 83 -17.02 -4.95 -27.73
N ARG A 84 -16.18 -5.25 -28.74
CA ARG A 84 -16.69 -5.57 -30.09
C ARG A 84 -15.73 -6.30 -31.06
N LEU A 85 -14.99 -7.31 -30.61
CA LEU A 85 -14.21 -8.20 -31.49
C LEU A 85 -14.81 -9.61 -31.50
N GLY A 86 -15.97 -9.78 -32.16
CA GLY A 86 -16.72 -11.03 -32.16
C GLY A 86 -17.39 -11.30 -30.81
N ASP A 87 -17.20 -12.52 -30.28
CA ASP A 87 -17.70 -12.96 -28.96
C ASP A 87 -16.68 -12.72 -27.81
N ALA A 88 -15.54 -12.08 -28.10
CA ALA A 88 -14.46 -11.88 -27.13
C ALA A 88 -14.44 -10.46 -26.55
N ASP A 89 -14.31 -10.35 -25.22
CA ASP A 89 -14.09 -9.11 -24.49
C ASP A 89 -12.61 -8.87 -24.29
N ILE A 90 -12.09 -7.77 -24.86
CA ILE A 90 -10.68 -7.39 -24.74
C ILE A 90 -10.55 -6.15 -23.84
N LEU A 91 -9.63 -6.20 -22.88
CA LEU A 91 -9.29 -5.10 -22.00
C LEU A 91 -7.79 -4.78 -22.15
N LEU A 92 -7.49 -3.56 -22.56
CA LEU A 92 -6.15 -2.99 -22.51
C LEU A 92 -5.96 -2.29 -21.17
N PHE A 93 -4.82 -2.50 -20.52
CA PHE A 93 -4.50 -1.82 -19.27
C PHE A 93 -3.07 -1.29 -19.25
N ALA A 94 -2.89 -0.18 -18.55
CA ALA A 94 -1.61 0.43 -18.25
C ALA A 94 -1.60 0.87 -16.79
N ASN A 95 -0.60 0.45 -16.03
CA ASN A 95 -0.44 0.75 -14.61
C ASN A 95 0.94 1.38 -14.39
N GLY A 96 0.99 2.46 -13.61
CA GLY A 96 2.20 3.05 -13.08
C GLY A 96 2.25 2.86 -11.56
N LYS A 97 3.33 2.26 -11.06
CA LYS A 97 3.54 2.03 -9.63
C LYS A 97 4.69 2.91 -9.12
N ASN A 98 4.52 3.46 -7.93
CA ASN A 98 5.51 4.34 -7.29
C ASN A 98 5.96 5.50 -8.18
N MET A 99 5.00 6.28 -8.69
CA MET A 99 5.23 7.36 -9.65
C MET A 99 6.07 8.51 -9.07
N LEU A 100 6.06 8.68 -7.74
CA LEU A 100 6.92 9.61 -7.01
C LEU A 100 8.36 9.11 -6.83
N ASN A 101 8.63 7.85 -7.21
CA ASN A 101 9.93 7.20 -7.09
C ASN A 101 10.48 7.22 -5.65
N GLU A 102 9.59 6.99 -4.68
CA GLU A 102 9.94 6.97 -3.27
C GLU A 102 10.69 5.69 -2.88
N ASN A 103 11.66 5.82 -1.97
CA ASN A 103 12.37 4.69 -1.41
C ASN A 103 11.62 4.17 -0.17
N ILE A 104 10.73 3.21 -0.40
CA ILE A 104 9.82 2.71 0.64
C ILE A 104 10.44 1.50 1.33
N ARG A 105 10.53 1.55 2.67
CA ARG A 105 10.96 0.45 3.52
C ARG A 105 9.81 0.03 4.43
N ASN A 106 9.32 -1.18 4.25
CA ASN A 106 8.21 -1.66 5.06
C ASN A 106 8.71 -2.07 6.47
N ALA A 107 8.17 -1.45 7.52
CA ALA A 107 8.51 -1.74 8.91
C ALA A 107 8.27 -3.21 9.29
N THR A 108 7.31 -3.89 8.64
CA THR A 108 7.00 -5.30 8.91
C THR A 108 7.93 -6.28 8.19
N SER A 109 8.93 -5.80 7.43
CA SER A 109 9.86 -6.67 6.70
C SER A 109 11.20 -6.81 7.42
N TYR A 110 11.63 -8.05 7.69
CA TYR A 110 12.97 -8.34 8.21
C TYR A 110 14.08 -7.87 7.26
N LEU A 111 13.82 -7.89 5.94
CA LEU A 111 14.76 -7.45 4.91
C LEU A 111 14.72 -5.95 4.65
N ARG A 112 13.97 -5.14 5.42
CA ARG A 112 13.81 -3.70 5.19
C ARG A 112 15.12 -2.92 5.09
N ASN A 113 16.19 -3.41 5.72
CA ASN A 113 17.50 -2.78 5.70
C ASN A 113 18.26 -3.07 4.38
N PHE A 114 17.92 -4.15 3.68
CA PHE A 114 18.61 -4.63 2.48
C PHE A 114 17.78 -4.56 1.20
N ALA A 115 16.47 -4.79 1.29
CA ALA A 115 15.54 -4.83 0.15
C ALA A 115 14.46 -3.76 0.32
N PRO A 116 14.68 -2.54 -0.21
CA PRO A 116 13.61 -1.57 -0.35
C PRO A 116 12.56 -2.08 -1.35
N ASN A 117 11.35 -1.54 -1.27
CA ASN A 117 10.31 -1.83 -2.26
C ASN A 117 10.80 -1.44 -3.66
N PRO A 118 10.28 -2.09 -4.72
CA PRO A 118 10.55 -1.68 -6.09
C PRO A 118 10.29 -0.19 -6.27
N GLY A 119 11.23 0.48 -6.94
CA GLY A 119 11.11 1.89 -7.31
C GLY A 119 9.98 2.12 -8.32
N ARG A 120 10.06 3.23 -9.05
CA ARG A 120 9.08 3.53 -10.11
C ARG A 120 9.07 2.41 -11.16
N SER A 121 7.88 1.89 -11.47
CA SER A 121 7.68 0.89 -12.51
C SER A 121 6.41 1.15 -13.31
N ALA A 122 6.36 0.61 -14.52
CA ALA A 122 5.21 0.68 -15.41
C ALA A 122 4.91 -0.72 -15.94
N GLU A 123 3.64 -1.02 -16.10
CA GLU A 123 3.11 -2.30 -16.55
C GLU A 123 2.03 -2.04 -17.59
N VAL A 124 2.10 -2.71 -18.73
CA VAL A 124 1.09 -2.63 -19.78
C VAL A 124 0.71 -4.04 -20.20
N GLY A 125 -0.56 -4.27 -20.50
CA GLY A 125 -1.02 -5.60 -20.86
C GLY A 125 -2.40 -5.63 -21.49
N ILE A 126 -2.75 -6.83 -21.93
CA ILE A 126 -4.01 -7.16 -22.57
C ILE A 126 -4.63 -8.31 -21.81
N ARG A 127 -5.91 -8.21 -21.50
CA ARG A 127 -6.71 -9.30 -20.96
C ARG A 127 -7.83 -9.62 -21.93
N MET A 128 -7.96 -10.89 -22.28
CA MET A 128 -9.02 -11.40 -23.15
C MET A 128 -9.92 -12.34 -22.35
N SER A 129 -11.22 -12.21 -22.51
CA SER A 129 -12.22 -13.12 -21.94
C SER A 129 -13.09 -13.63 -23.09
N TYR A 130 -13.41 -14.92 -23.08
CA TYR A 130 -14.17 -15.64 -24.11
C TYR A 130 -15.30 -16.45 -23.48
#